data_AF-A0A9E3PZG6-F1
#
_entry.id   AF-A0A9E3PZG6-F1
#
_cell.length_a   1.000
_cell.length_b   1.000
_cell.length_c   1.000
_cell.angle_alpha   90.00
_cell.angle_beta   90.00
_cell.angle_gamma   90.00
#
_symmetry.space_group_name_H-M   'P 1'
#
loop_
_entity.id
_entity.type
_entity.pdbx_description
1 polymer ?
#
loop_
_entity_poly.entity_id
_entity_poly.type
_entity_poly.pdbx_seq_one_letter_code
_entity_poly.pdbx_strand_id
1 'polypeptide(L)' 'MEPVFYVMAILGCSDGQMQCREVRTEPTRYQSAAQCQAAMVQVLPRHTDLMYPTVAAACQQRGQQMAKADTRARG' A
#
# COMPACT_ATOMS: atom_id res chain seq x y z
N MET A 1 -10.76 -21.01 -5.32
CA MET A 1 -10.36 -19.68 -5.81
C MET A 1 -10.46 -18.74 -4.63
N GLU A 2 -9.33 -18.33 -4.07
CA GLU A 2 -9.40 -17.34 -2.99
C GLU A 2 -9.77 -15.97 -3.54
N PRO A 3 -10.54 -15.19 -2.77
CA PRO A 3 -10.94 -13.87 -3.18
C PRO A 3 -9.69 -12.98 -3.31
N VAL A 4 -9.51 -12.42 -4.51
CA VAL A 4 -8.59 -11.29 -4.71
C VAL A 4 -9.25 -10.07 -4.08
N PHE A 5 -8.51 -9.38 -3.23
CA PHE A 5 -8.93 -8.12 -2.63
C PHE A 5 -7.82 -7.09 -2.78
N TYR A 6 -8.15 -5.82 -2.59
CA TYR A 6 -7.19 -4.74 -2.64
C TYR A 6 -7.10 -4.12 -1.26
N VAL A 7 -5.89 -3.78 -0.84
CA VAL A 7 -5.64 -3.02 0.39
C VAL A 7 -4.92 -1.73 0.04
N MET A 8 -5.10 -0.73 0.87
CA MET A 8 -4.39 0.54 0.71
C MET A 8 -3.16 0.55 1.61
N ALA A 9 -1.98 0.63 0.99
CA ALA A 9 -0.74 0.88 1.68
C ALA A 9 -0.50 2.38 1.76
N ILE A 10 -0.20 2.87 2.96
CA ILE A 10 0.21 4.24 3.21
C ILE A 10 1.73 4.27 3.21
N LEU A 11 2.27 5.10 2.33
CA LEU A 11 3.69 5.29 2.13
C LEU A 11 4.12 6.61 2.74
N GLY A 12 5.20 6.59 3.53
CA GLY A 12 5.88 7.77 4.02
C GLY A 12 7.15 8.01 3.21
N CYS A 13 7.28 9.19 2.63
CA CYS A 13 8.47 9.62 1.88
C CYS A 13 9.25 10.63 2.76
N SER A 14 10.56 10.43 2.91
CA SER A 14 11.45 11.39 3.59
C SER A 14 11.97 12.45 2.60
N ASP A 15 12.77 13.41 3.07
CA ASP A 15 13.29 14.57 2.33
C ASP A 15 14.01 14.26 1.00
N GLY A 16 14.29 12.99 0.71
CA GLY A 16 14.78 12.54 -0.58
C GLY A 16 13.71 12.32 -1.65
N GLN A 17 12.41 12.31 -1.30
CA GLN A 17 11.18 12.09 -2.12
C GLN A 17 11.15 10.84 -3.03
N MET A 18 12.29 10.20 -3.26
CA MET A 18 12.49 9.08 -4.17
C MET A 18 12.35 7.73 -3.46
N GLN A 19 12.37 7.72 -2.13
CA GLN A 19 12.28 6.52 -1.31
C GLN A 19 11.07 6.61 -0.39
N CYS A 20 9.90 6.31 -0.94
CA CYS A 20 8.68 6.15 -0.15
C CYS A 20 8.63 4.71 0.36
N ARG A 21 8.52 4.54 1.68
CA ARG A 21 8.40 3.21 2.31
C ARG A 21 6.98 3.03 2.84
N GLU A 22 6.51 1.78 2.86
CA GLU A 22 5.26 1.46 3.55
C GLU A 22 5.45 1.69 5.06
N VAL A 23 4.60 2.53 5.62
CA VAL A 23 4.63 2.93 7.05
C VAL A 23 3.38 2.47 7.77
N ARG A 24 2.29 2.27 7.04
CA ARG A 24 1.02 1.76 7.56
C ARG A 24 0.24 1.10 6.43
N THR A 25 -0.53 0.06 6.75
CA THR A 25 -1.48 -0.55 5.82
C THR A 25 -2.88 -0.38 6.39
N GLU A 26 -3.83 0.05 5.56
CA GLU A 26 -5.22 0.16 5.99
C GLU A 26 -5.86 -1.22 6.14
N PRO A 27 -6.63 -1.45 7.22
CA PRO A 27 -7.31 -2.72 7.43
C PRO A 27 -8.50 -2.92 6.46
N THR A 28 -8.97 -1.84 5.86
CA THR A 28 -10.08 -1.85 4.90
C THR A 28 -9.68 -2.60 3.63
N ARG A 29 -10.52 -3.57 3.23
CA ARG A 29 -10.36 -4.35 2.00
C ARG A 29 -11.35 -3.88 0.96
N TYR A 30 -10.88 -3.70 -0.27
CA TYR A 30 -11.66 -3.29 -1.43
C TYR A 30 -11.80 -4.46 -2.41
N GLN A 31 -12.88 -4.47 -3.19
CA GLN A 31 -13.13 -5.52 -4.18
C GLN A 31 -12.40 -5.24 -5.51
N SER A 32 -12.02 -3.97 -5.77
CA SER A 32 -11.34 -3.57 -7.00
C SER A 32 -10.30 -2.47 -6.77
N ALA A 33 -9.33 -2.38 -7.69
CA ALA A 33 -8.33 -1.31 -7.70
C ALA A 33 -8.98 0.07 -7.78
N ALA A 34 -9.99 0.23 -8.66
CA ALA A 34 -10.71 1.49 -8.82
C ALA A 34 -11.41 1.94 -7.53
N GLN A 35 -12.00 1.01 -6.77
CA GLN A 35 -12.62 1.31 -5.49
C GLN A 35 -11.57 1.75 -4.45
N CYS A 36 -10.43 1.07 -4.40
CA CYS A 36 -9.32 1.46 -3.54
C CYS A 36 -8.80 2.86 -3.90
N GLN A 37 -8.59 3.15 -5.19
CA GLN A 37 -8.11 4.45 -5.66
C GLN A 37 -9.07 5.59 -5.34
N ALA A 38 -10.37 5.38 -5.56
CA ALA A 38 -11.40 6.36 -5.21
C ALA A 38 -11.43 6.67 -3.70
N ALA A 39 -11.14 5.67 -2.86
CA ALA A 39 -11.07 5.85 -1.41
C ALA A 39 -9.81 6.58 -0.94
N MET A 40 -8.71 6.59 -1.72
CA MET A 40 -7.44 7.20 -1.32
C MET A 40 -7.60 8.66 -0.91
N VAL A 41 -8.40 9.43 -1.66
CA VAL A 41 -8.63 10.87 -1.40
C VAL A 41 -9.27 11.12 -0.03
N GLN A 42 -10.10 10.19 0.45
CA GLN A 42 -10.78 10.29 1.74
C GLN A 42 -9.94 9.76 2.91
N VAL A 43 -9.05 8.81 2.61
CA VAL A 43 -8.21 8.13 3.61
C VAL A 43 -6.93 8.91 3.88
N LEU A 44 -6.27 9.44 2.84
CA LEU A 44 -4.98 10.13 2.96
C LEU A 44 -4.95 11.25 4.03
N PRO A 45 -5.98 12.12 4.14
CA PRO A 45 -5.99 13.17 5.17
C PRO A 45 -6.01 12.65 6.62
N ARG A 46 -6.46 11.40 6.83
CA ARG A 46 -6.51 10.76 8.16
C ARG A 46 -5.15 10.29 8.64
N HIS A 47 -4.17 10.22 7.74
CA HIS A 47 -2.80 9.78 8.00
C HIS A 47 -1.79 10.93 8.00
N THR A 48 -2.27 12.15 8.23
CA THR A 48 -1.43 13.35 8.38
C THR A 48 -0.72 13.40 9.75
N ASP A 49 -1.06 12.49 10.65
CA ASP A 49 -0.40 12.24 11.94
C ASP A 49 0.97 11.55 11.80
N LEU A 50 1.27 11.02 10.61
CA LEU A 50 2.54 10.36 10.35
C LEU A 50 3.69 11.37 10.33
N MET A 51 4.82 11.01 10.95
CA MET A 51 6.06 11.80 10.96
C MET A 51 6.84 11.69 9.64
N TYR A 52 6.16 11.99 8.53
CA TYR A 52 6.75 12.03 7.20
C TYR A 52 6.38 13.34 6.51
N PRO A 53 7.34 14.04 5.88
CA PRO A 53 7.06 15.29 5.18
C PRO A 53 6.10 15.09 4.00
N THR A 54 6.03 13.87 3.46
CA THR A 54 5.09 13.53 2.40
C THR A 54 4.51 12.15 2.64
N VAL A 55 3.19 12.05 2.51
CA VAL A 55 2.44 10.81 2.63
C VAL A 55 1.76 10.53 1.30
N ALA A 56 1.93 9.32 0.79
CA ALA A 56 1.27 8.82 -0.40
C ALA A 56 0.48 7.55 -0.07
N ALA A 57 -0.48 7.20 -0.91
CA ALA A 57 -1.18 5.93 -0.81
C ALA A 57 -0.97 5.10 -2.08
N ALA A 58 -0.89 3.78 -1.94
CA ALA A 58 -0.73 2.84 -3.01
C ALA A 58 -1.71 1.67 -2.83
N CYS A 59 -2.50 1.39 -3.86
CA CYS A 59 -3.40 0.24 -3.86
C CYS A 59 -2.62 -1.02 -4.22
N GLN A 60 -2.56 -1.96 -3.28
CA GLN A 60 -1.91 -3.24 -3.45
C GLN A 60 -2.97 -4.33 -3.59
N GLN A 61 -2.86 -5.13 -4.63
CA GLN A 61 -3.63 -6.36 -4.75
C GLN A 61 -3.09 -7.39 -3.74
N ARG A 62 -3.99 -7.93 -2.91
CA ARG A 62 -3.73 -8.97 -1.92
C ARG A 62 -4.74 -10.11 -2.12
N GLY A 63 -4.41 -11.29 -1.61
CA GLY A 63 -5.00 -12.54 -2.10
C GLY A 63 -3.89 -13.32 -2.80
N GLN A 64 -3.95 -14.66 -2.75
CA GLN A 64 -2.82 -15.56 -2.98
C GLN A 64 -2.19 -15.45 -4.38
N GLN A 65 -1.44 -14.38 -4.61
CA GLN A 65 -0.13 -14.47 -5.19
C GLN A 65 0.76 -14.40 -3.97
N MET A 66 1.04 -15.58 -3.39
CA MET A 66 2.20 -15.72 -2.53
C MET A 66 3.30 -14.89 -3.17
N ALA A 67 3.92 -14.01 -2.38
CA ALA A 67 5.17 -13.40 -2.77
C ALA A 67 5.93 -14.47 -3.54
N LYS A 68 6.23 -14.23 -4.81
CA LYS A 68 7.34 -14.91 -5.45
C LYS A 68 8.54 -14.45 -4.61
N ALA A 69 8.70 -15.08 -3.45
CA ALA A 69 9.86 -15.02 -2.63
C ALA A 69 10.90 -15.58 -3.57
N ASP A 70 11.61 -14.64 -4.18
CA ASP A 70 12.66 -14.89 -5.13
C ASP A 70 13.69 -15.74 -4.41
N THR A 71 13.48 -17.06 -4.51
CA THR A 71 14.34 -18.09 -3.94
C THR A 71 15.44 -18.33 -4.96
N ARG A 72 16.04 -17.26 -5.50
CA ARG A 72 17.01 -17.34 -6.58
C ARG A 72 18.24 -16.48 -6.32
N ALA A 73 18.91 -16.73 -5.20
CA ALA A 73 20.36 -16.46 -5.09
C ALA A 73 20.99 -17.20 -3.90
N ARG A 74 21.00 -18.54 -3.92
CA ARG A 74 22.05 -19.34 -3.27
C ARG A 74 22.42 -20.46 -4.23
N GLY A 75 23.42 -20.19 -5.06
CA GLY A 75 24.12 -21.15 -5.91
C GLY A 75 25.61 -20.88 -5.78
#